data_AF-A0A1H3IKW1-F1
#
_entry.id   AF-A0A1H3IKW1-F1
#
_cell.length_a   1.000
_cell.length_b   1.000
_cell.length_c   1.000
_cell.angle_alpha   90.00
_cell.angle_beta   90.00
_cell.angle_gamma   90.00
#
_symmetry.space_group_name_H-M   'P 1'
#
loop_
_entity.id
_entity.type
_entity.pdbx_description
1 polymer ?
#
loop_
_entity_poly.entity_id
_entity_poly.type
_entity_poly.pdbx_seq_one_letter_code
_entity_poly.pdbx_strand_id
1 'polypeptide(L)' 'MNTFDAQAVWPRLSAELRAEIDDLVVARRNIQAIVAFRDRSGIEPRPGIANAAELLQYRLDALLGQEGA' A
#
# COMPACT_ATOMS: atom_id res chain seq x y z
N MET A 1 -0.38 11.77 -18.57
CA MET A 1 0.46 11.18 -17.51
C MET A 1 -0.53 10.68 -16.47
N ASN A 2 -0.73 9.37 -16.34
CA ASN A 2 -1.72 8.84 -15.40
C ASN A 2 -1.08 8.86 -14.01
N THR A 3 -1.37 9.89 -13.22
CA THR A 3 -0.85 10.03 -11.86
C THR A 3 -1.49 8.96 -10.99
N PHE A 4 -0.68 8.13 -10.34
CA PHE A 4 -1.14 7.20 -9.32
C PHE A 4 -1.57 7.99 -8.08
N ASP A 5 -2.61 7.54 -7.39
CA ASP A 5 -3.10 8.17 -6.16
C ASP A 5 -3.35 7.08 -5.11
N ALA A 6 -2.42 6.97 -4.17
CA ALA A 6 -2.50 6.00 -3.08
C ALA A 6 -3.79 6.12 -2.25
N GLN A 7 -4.29 7.34 -2.01
CA GLN A 7 -5.48 7.57 -1.20
C GLN A 7 -6.74 7.06 -1.90
N ALA A 8 -6.86 7.26 -3.22
CA ALA A 8 -7.97 6.73 -4.01
C ALA A 8 -7.87 5.21 -4.25
N VAL A 9 -6.65 4.67 -4.31
CA VAL A 9 -6.40 3.25 -4.56
C VAL A 9 -6.63 2.40 -3.31
N TRP A 10 -6.17 2.85 -2.14
CA TRP A 10 -6.26 2.10 -0.89
C TRP A 10 -7.67 1.54 -0.59
N PRO A 11 -8.77 2.31 -0.62
CA PRO A 11 -10.10 1.79 -0.31
C PRO A 11 -10.64 0.79 -1.33
N ARG A 12 -10.01 0.67 -2.51
CA ARG A 12 -10.41 -0.30 -3.56
C ARG A 12 -9.81 -1.68 -3.34
N LEU A 13 -8.79 -1.79 -2.48
CA LEU A 13 -8.20 -3.07 -2.12
C LEU A 13 -9.15 -3.85 -1.20
N SER A 14 -9.11 -5.18 -1.28
CA SER A 14 -9.86 -6.03 -0.36
C SER A 14 -9.44 -5.77 1.09
N ALA A 15 -10.35 -6.00 2.04
CA ALA A 15 -10.05 -5.82 3.46
C ALA A 15 -8.89 -6.72 3.92
N GLU A 16 -8.83 -7.96 3.43
CA GLU A 16 -7.75 -8.90 3.72
C GLU A 16 -6.39 -8.38 3.22
N LEU A 17 -6.31 -7.91 1.98
CA LEU A 17 -5.07 -7.39 1.42
C LEU A 17 -4.62 -6.10 2.13
N ARG A 18 -5.57 -5.24 2.52
CA ARG A 18 -5.25 -4.03 3.31
C ARG A 18 -4.63 -4.39 4.65
N ALA A 19 -5.24 -5.33 5.39
CA ALA A 19 -4.71 -5.79 6.67
C ALA A 19 -3.30 -6.39 6.52
N GLU A 20 -3.09 -7.24 5.50
CA GLU A 20 -1.77 -7.81 5.22
C GLU A 20 -0.72 -6.75 4.89
N ILE A 21 -1.06 -5.76 4.07
CA ILE A 21 -0.14 -4.67 3.74
C ILE A 21 0.21 -3.87 4.99
N ASP A 22 -0.78 -3.54 5.84
CA ASP A 22 -0.55 -2.82 7.09
C ASP A 22 0.38 -3.61 8.03
N ASP A 23 0.14 -4.90 8.23
CA ASP A 23 1.01 -5.77 9.04
C ASP A 23 2.45 -5.79 8.52
N LEU A 24 2.62 -5.90 7.21
CA LEU A 24 3.93 -5.88 6.57
C LEU A 24 4.63 -4.52 6.71
N VAL A 25 3.89 -3.41 6.63
CA VAL A 25 4.41 -2.06 6.83
C VAL A 25 4.85 -1.84 8.28
N VAL A 26 4.03 -2.24 9.26
CA VAL A 26 4.36 -2.17 10.70
C VAL A 26 5.62 -3.02 10.99
N ALA A 27 5.70 -4.21 10.41
CA ALA A 27 6.85 -5.11 10.57
C ALA A 27 8.10 -4.68 9.77
N ARG A 28 8.08 -3.51 9.09
CA ARG A 28 9.16 -3.01 8.21
C ARG A 28 9.55 -3.96 7.08
N ARG A 29 8.62 -4.82 6.65
CA ARG A 29 8.78 -5.80 5.55
C ARG A 29 8.36 -5.20 4.20
N ASN A 30 9.03 -4.12 3.80
CA ASN A 30 8.63 -3.29 2.66
C ASN A 30 8.62 -4.05 1.32
N ILE A 31 9.57 -4.97 1.09
CA ILE A 31 9.63 -5.74 -0.16
C ILE A 31 8.40 -6.65 -0.28
N GLN A 32 8.04 -7.34 0.81
CA GLN A 32 6.85 -8.19 0.86
C GLN A 32 5.57 -7.37 0.66
N ALA A 33 5.46 -6.18 1.27
CA ALA A 33 4.32 -5.30 1.07
C ALA A 33 4.19 -4.82 -0.40
N ILE A 34 5.32 -4.50 -1.05
CA ILE A 34 5.34 -4.18 -2.49
C ILE A 34 4.85 -5.35 -3.33
N VAL A 35 5.33 -6.57 -3.05
CA VAL A 35 4.91 -7.77 -3.78
C VAL A 35 3.43 -8.05 -3.55
N ALA A 36 2.96 -8.02 -2.30
CA ALA A 36 1.55 -8.23 -1.96
C ALA A 36 0.64 -7.24 -2.71
N PHE A 37 0.96 -5.93 -2.66
CA PHE A 37 0.19 -4.93 -3.38
C PHE A 37 0.21 -5.15 -4.89
N ARG A 38 1.38 -5.36 -5.50
CA ARG A 38 1.49 -5.46 -6.97
C ARG A 38 0.84 -6.72 -7.53
N ASP A 39 0.85 -7.81 -6.77
CA ASP A 39 0.49 -9.14 -7.31
C ASP A 39 -0.92 -9.54 -6.91
N ARG A 40 -1.42 -9.02 -5.78
CA ARG A 40 -2.72 -9.41 -5.22
C ARG A 40 -3.77 -8.31 -5.26
N SER A 41 -3.42 -7.09 -5.66
CA SER A 41 -4.41 -5.98 -5.74
C SER A 41 -5.43 -6.11 -6.85
N GLY A 42 -5.15 -6.93 -7.88
CA GLY A 42 -6.01 -7.03 -9.07
C GLY A 42 -6.08 -5.75 -9.90
N ILE A 43 -5.20 -4.77 -9.64
CA ILE A 43 -5.17 -3.50 -10.38
C ILE A 43 -4.47 -3.70 -11.72
N GLU A 44 -5.15 -3.31 -12.79
CA GLU A 44 -4.60 -3.31 -14.15
C GLU A 44 -4.46 -1.88 -14.71
N PRO A 45 -3.33 -1.54 -15.36
CA PRO A 45 -2.12 -2.36 -15.50
C PRO A 45 -1.43 -2.57 -14.14
N ARG A 46 -0.67 -3.69 -14.02
CA ARG A 46 0.06 -4.03 -12.78
C ARG A 46 0.84 -2.81 -12.28
N PRO A 47 0.63 -2.38 -11.02
CA PRO A 47 1.30 -1.20 -10.50
C PRO A 47 2.83 -1.31 -10.60
N GLY A 48 3.46 -0.21 -10.99
CA GLY A 48 4.91 -0.08 -10.98
C GLY A 48 5.47 -0.03 -9.55
N ILE A 49 6.80 -0.13 -9.43
CA ILE A 49 7.49 -0.01 -8.13
C ILE A 49 7.23 1.37 -7.50
N ALA A 50 7.24 2.45 -8.29
CA ALA A 50 6.97 3.80 -7.79
C ALA A 50 5.57 3.91 -7.16
N ASN A 51 4.54 3.37 -7.82
CA ASN A 51 3.18 3.33 -7.30
C ASN A 51 3.09 2.53 -5.99
N ALA A 52 3.79 1.40 -5.92
CA ALA A 52 3.83 0.59 -4.70
C ALA A 52 4.52 1.35 -3.56
N ALA A 53 5.63 2.03 -3.83
CA ALA A 53 6.34 2.84 -2.85
C ALA A 53 5.48 4.00 -2.32
N GLU A 54 4.73 4.67 -3.20
CA GLU A 54 3.79 5.73 -2.81
C GLU A 54 2.68 5.20 -1.90
N LEU A 55 2.08 4.04 -2.23
CA LEU A 55 1.06 3.41 -1.39
C LEU A 55 1.60 3.00 -0.01
N LEU A 56 2.80 2.42 0.03
CA LEU A 56 3.46 2.06 1.28
C LEU A 56 3.77 3.29 2.13
N GLN A 57 4.25 4.37 1.53
CA GLN A 57 4.51 5.62 2.25
C GLN A 57 3.22 6.21 2.83
N TYR A 58 2.16 6.27 2.02
CA TYR A 58 0.83 6.67 2.48
C TYR A 58 0.35 5.85 3.68
N ARG A 59 0.60 4.53 3.68
CA ARG A 59 0.25 3.66 4.82
C ARG A 59 1.15 3.87 6.02
N LEU A 60 2.44 4.04 5.82
CA LEU A 60 3.37 4.33 6.90
C LEU A 60 3.00 5.63 7.61
N ASP A 61 2.68 6.68 6.87
CA ASP A 61 2.27 7.98 7.44
C ASP A 61 0.96 7.87 8.21
N ALA A 62 -0.01 7.13 7.69
CA ALA A 62 -1.28 6.91 8.37
C ALA A 62 -1.11 6.08 9.66
N LEU A 63 -0.28 5.04 9.65
CA LEU A 63 -0.06 4.16 10.80
C LEU A 63 0.79 4.82 11.89
N LEU A 64 1.85 5.54 11.52
CA LEU A 64 2.67 6.29 12.47
C LEU A 64 1.99 7.57 12.96
N GLY A 65 1.13 8.18 12.13
CA GLY A 65 0.30 9.32 12.52
C GLY A 65 -0.80 8.97 13.53
N GLN A 66 -1.13 7.69 13.73
CA GLN A 66 -2.03 7.23 14.80
C GLN A 66 -1.32 7.00 16.14
N GLU A 67 0.03 6.97 16.17
CA GLU A 67 0.80 6.80 17.42
C GLU A 67 1.12 8.13 18.13
N GLY A 68 0.55 9.25 17.65
CA GLY A 68 0.78 10.60 18.16
C GLY A 68 -0.48 11.41 18.51
N ALA A 69 -1.61 10.75 18.79
CA ALA A 69 -2.85 11.40 19.24
C ALA A 69 -3.39 10.76 20.53
#